data_AF-A0A9P6R745-F1
#
_entry.id   AF-A0A9P6R745-F1
#
_cell.length_a   1.000
_cell.length_b   1.000
_cell.length_c   1.000
_cell.angle_alpha   90.00
_cell.angle_beta   90.00
_cell.angle_gamma   90.00
#
_symmetry.space_group_name_H-M   'P 1'
#
loop_
_entity.id
_entity.type
_entity.pdbx_description
1 polymer ?
#
loop_
_entity_poly.entity_id
_entity_poly.type
_entity_poly.pdbx_seq_one_letter_code
_entity_poly.pdbx_strand_id
1 'polypeptide(L)'
;AEIDSVNEWVYNTINHGVYKTGLAETQDAYEKVAYQVFESLDRVEGILSKSDYLVANTLTEADLRLWTTIVRFDPVYHGIFKYSLKSIEKDYPHILKWARRIYQIPGAGETVNMEHIKGLYWHALVQINPKGIIPIGNGPNLAEPKIV
;
A
#
# COMPACT_ATOMS: atom_id res chain seq x y z
N ALA A 1 8.64 17.43 13.25
CA ALA A 1 8.33 18.37 12.14
C ALA A 1 8.27 17.66 10.80
N GLU A 2 9.39 17.12 10.27
CA GLU A 2 9.37 16.44 8.96
C GLU A 2 8.57 15.14 8.98
N ILE A 3 8.77 14.29 9.99
CA ILE A 3 7.97 13.06 10.21
C ILE A 3 6.48 13.39 10.28
N ASP A 4 6.10 14.41 11.06
CA ASP A 4 4.70 14.83 11.21
C ASP A 4 4.10 15.28 9.87
N SER A 5 4.84 16.05 9.08
CA SER A 5 4.40 16.46 7.75
C SER A 5 4.22 15.27 6.82
N VAL A 6 5.17 14.31 6.81
CA VAL A 6 5.04 13.09 6.00
C VAL A 6 3.84 12.27 6.41
N ASN A 7 3.67 12.04 7.71
CA ASN A 7 2.53 11.34 8.28
C ASN A 7 1.19 11.96 7.89
N GLU A 8 1.10 13.29 7.88
CA GLU A 8 -0.13 14.00 7.58
C GLU A 8 -0.62 13.73 6.16
N TRP A 9 0.24 13.93 5.14
CA TRP A 9 -0.19 13.68 3.77
C TRP A 9 -0.31 12.19 3.48
N VAL A 10 0.61 11.34 3.97
CA VAL A 10 0.51 9.88 3.80
C VAL A 10 -0.81 9.34 4.35
N TYR A 11 -1.25 9.81 5.52
CA TYR A 11 -2.53 9.41 6.08
C TYR A 11 -3.69 9.86 5.20
N ASN A 12 -3.73 11.15 4.87
CA ASN A 12 -4.88 11.75 4.18
C ASN A 12 -5.04 11.25 2.74
N THR A 13 -3.93 11.05 2.02
CA THR A 13 -3.94 10.77 0.59
C THR A 13 -3.58 9.34 0.23
N ILE A 14 -3.04 8.54 1.16
CA ILE A 14 -2.75 7.12 0.92
C ILE A 14 -3.52 6.23 1.90
N ASN A 15 -3.22 6.27 3.20
CA ASN A 15 -3.78 5.30 4.16
C ASN A 15 -5.30 5.37 4.25
N HIS A 16 -5.85 6.58 4.36
CA HIS A 16 -7.29 6.81 4.32
C HIS A 16 -7.80 6.91 2.87
N GLY A 17 -6.95 7.36 1.95
CA GLY A 17 -7.26 7.49 0.52
C GLY A 17 -7.74 6.17 -0.10
N VAL A 18 -7.08 5.05 0.19
CA VAL A 18 -7.48 3.74 -0.34
C VAL A 18 -8.89 3.31 0.05
N TYR A 19 -9.32 3.60 1.29
CA TYR A 19 -10.68 3.31 1.74
C TYR A 19 -11.71 4.25 1.11
N LYS A 20 -11.38 5.55 1.02
CA LYS A 20 -12.25 6.54 0.37
C LYS A 20 -12.51 6.17 -1.10
N THR A 21 -11.49 5.68 -1.81
CA THR A 21 -11.64 5.15 -3.17
C THR A 21 -12.51 3.90 -3.20
N GLY A 22 -12.23 2.93 -2.32
CA GLY A 22 -12.94 1.66 -2.26
C GLY A 22 -14.43 1.77 -1.93
N LEU A 23 -14.81 2.79 -1.16
CA LEU A 23 -16.15 3.03 -0.66
C LEU A 23 -16.87 4.20 -1.38
N ALA A 24 -16.27 4.74 -2.45
CA ALA A 24 -16.89 5.81 -3.22
C ALA A 24 -18.21 5.34 -3.86
N GLU A 25 -19.26 6.13 -3.70
CA GLU A 25 -20.60 5.84 -4.23
C GLU A 25 -20.85 6.43 -5.62
N THR A 26 -19.97 7.33 -6.09
CA THR A 26 -20.05 7.97 -7.40
C THR A 26 -18.73 7.87 -8.15
N GLN A 27 -18.81 7.87 -9.48
CA GLN A 27 -17.64 7.80 -10.35
C GLN A 27 -16.68 8.98 -10.10
N ASP A 28 -17.19 10.21 -10.03
CA ASP A 28 -16.38 11.41 -9.79
C ASP A 28 -15.64 11.36 -8.45
N ALA A 29 -16.28 10.87 -7.39
CA ALA A 29 -15.65 10.70 -6.08
C ALA A 29 -14.57 9.62 -6.12
N TYR A 30 -14.83 8.50 -6.79
CA TYR A 30 -13.85 7.43 -7.01
C TYR A 30 -12.62 7.96 -7.76
N GLU A 31 -12.82 8.59 -8.92
CA GLU A 31 -11.73 9.07 -9.77
C GLU A 31 -10.86 10.09 -9.05
N LYS A 32 -11.49 11.10 -8.44
CA LYS A 32 -10.78 12.15 -7.71
C LYS A 32 -9.83 11.59 -6.65
N VAL A 33 -10.30 10.65 -5.83
CA VAL A 33 -9.48 10.09 -4.75
C VAL A 33 -8.48 9.07 -5.28
N ALA A 34 -8.86 8.25 -6.26
CA ALA A 34 -7.96 7.28 -6.88
C ALA A 34 -6.74 7.99 -7.51
N TYR A 35 -6.96 9.06 -8.27
CA TYR A 35 -5.88 9.85 -8.86
C TYR A 35 -4.99 10.50 -7.79
N GLN A 36 -5.57 11.02 -6.71
CA GLN A 36 -4.80 11.59 -5.60
C GLN A 36 -3.90 10.55 -4.91
N VAL A 37 -4.36 9.31 -4.78
CA VAL A 37 -3.56 8.21 -4.22
C VAL A 37 -2.39 7.89 -5.16
N PHE A 38 -2.62 7.80 -6.47
CA PHE A 38 -1.53 7.58 -7.43
C PHE A 38 -0.51 8.72 -7.44
N GLU A 39 -0.95 9.98 -7.40
CA GLU A 39 -0.04 11.14 -7.29
C GLU A 39 0.83 11.04 -6.03
N SER A 40 0.24 10.60 -4.91
CA SER A 40 0.96 10.43 -3.65
C SER A 40 1.92 9.24 -3.68
N LEU A 41 1.56 8.14 -4.34
CA LEU A 41 2.47 7.02 -4.57
C LEU A 41 3.63 7.41 -5.49
N ASP A 42 3.37 8.20 -6.55
CA ASP A 42 4.39 8.74 -7.43
C ASP A 42 5.36 9.66 -6.64
N ARG A 43 4.84 10.44 -5.68
CA ARG A 43 5.68 11.23 -4.76
C ARG A 43 6.54 10.35 -3.85
N VAL A 44 5.98 9.30 -3.26
CA VAL A 44 6.73 8.33 -2.43
C VAL A 44 7.84 7.69 -3.25
N GLU A 45 7.53 7.23 -4.46
CA GLU A 45 8.49 6.63 -5.38
C GLU A 45 9.64 7.59 -5.69
N GLY A 46 9.34 8.87 -5.92
CA GLY A 46 10.33 9.92 -6.11
C GLY A 46 11.25 10.14 -4.90
N ILE A 47 10.72 10.03 -3.67
CA ILE A 47 11.53 10.11 -2.44
C ILE A 47 12.44 8.87 -2.33
N LEU A 48 11.87 7.67 -2.48
CA LEU A 48 12.58 6.40 -2.33
C LEU A 48 13.54 6.10 -3.49
N SER A 49 13.45 6.82 -4.60
CA SER A 49 14.47 6.78 -5.66
C SER A 49 15.82 7.36 -5.21
N LYS A 50 15.83 8.19 -4.16
CA LYS A 50 17.00 8.91 -3.65
C LYS A 50 17.40 8.53 -2.24
N SER A 51 16.56 7.76 -1.54
CA SER A 51 16.73 7.41 -0.13
C SER A 51 16.17 6.02 0.14
N ASP A 52 16.74 5.31 1.12
CA ASP A 52 16.26 4.00 1.56
C ASP A 52 15.01 4.08 2.45
N TYR A 53 14.67 5.25 2.99
CA TYR A 53 13.51 5.51 3.87
C TYR A 53 12.88 6.87 3.57
N LEU A 54 11.66 7.11 4.09
CA LEU A 54 10.89 8.32 3.78
C LEU A 54 11.48 9.61 4.34
N VAL A 55 12.14 9.55 5.51
CA VAL A 55 12.62 10.72 6.24
C VAL A 55 14.05 10.51 6.70
N ALA A 56 14.92 11.50 6.44
CA ALA A 56 16.31 11.53 6.90
C ALA A 56 17.14 10.25 6.61
N ASN A 57 16.73 9.46 5.61
CA ASN A 57 17.34 8.18 5.26
C ASN A 57 17.49 7.20 6.45
N THR A 58 16.55 7.24 7.39
CA THR A 58 16.48 6.32 8.54
C THR A 58 15.06 5.79 8.72
N LEU A 59 14.91 4.60 9.30
CA LEU A 59 13.60 4.03 9.57
C LEU A 59 12.87 4.87 10.62
N THR A 60 11.67 5.34 10.30
CA THR A 60 10.80 6.11 11.22
C THR A 60 9.39 5.54 11.28
N GLU A 61 8.55 6.09 12.16
CA GLU A 61 7.12 5.74 12.18
C GLU A 61 6.39 6.10 10.88
N ALA A 62 6.88 7.06 10.10
CA ALA A 62 6.28 7.40 8.80
C ALA A 62 6.40 6.23 7.82
N ASP A 63 7.54 5.54 7.83
CA ASP A 63 7.74 4.33 7.03
C ASP A 63 6.77 3.23 7.45
N LEU A 64 6.68 2.95 8.76
CA LEU A 64 5.82 1.90 9.29
C LEU A 64 4.33 2.17 8.98
N ARG A 65 3.89 3.42 9.12
CA ARG A 65 2.50 3.84 8.80
C ARG A 65 2.18 3.66 7.33
N LEU A 66 3.08 4.03 6.43
CA LEU A 66 2.90 3.78 5.00
C LEU A 66 2.96 2.28 4.67
N TRP A 67 3.92 1.56 5.24
CA TRP A 67 4.25 0.18 4.88
C TRP A 67 3.08 -0.76 5.09
N THR A 68 2.34 -0.57 6.18
CA THR A 68 1.13 -1.36 6.44
C THR A 68 0.08 -1.22 5.34
N THR A 69 0.02 -0.09 4.64
CA THR A 69 -0.86 0.08 3.46
C THR A 69 -0.26 -0.56 2.23
N ILE A 70 1.04 -0.36 1.97
CA ILE A 70 1.72 -0.90 0.78
C ILE A 70 1.70 -2.43 0.72
N VAL A 71 1.93 -3.12 1.85
CA VAL A 71 1.86 -4.59 1.92
C VAL A 71 0.49 -5.15 1.51
N ARG A 72 -0.57 -4.33 1.61
CA ARG A 72 -1.95 -4.71 1.28
C ARG A 72 -2.38 -4.22 -0.10
N PHE A 73 -1.57 -3.41 -0.78
CA PHE A 73 -1.99 -2.73 -2.01
C PHE A 73 -2.29 -3.74 -3.13
N ASP A 74 -1.29 -4.48 -3.60
CA ASP A 74 -1.48 -5.44 -4.69
C ASP A 74 -2.39 -6.63 -4.37
N PRO A 75 -2.29 -7.31 -3.20
CA PRO A 75 -3.14 -8.47 -2.91
C PRO A 75 -4.62 -8.12 -2.60
N VAL A 76 -4.90 -6.85 -2.30
CA VAL A 76 -6.23 -6.40 -1.89
C VAL A 76 -6.67 -5.16 -2.66
N TYR A 77 -6.09 -3.98 -2.35
CA TYR A 77 -6.62 -2.70 -2.81
C TYR A 77 -6.64 -2.57 -4.34
N HIS A 78 -5.61 -3.08 -5.02
CA HIS A 78 -5.53 -3.16 -6.48
C HIS A 78 -6.78 -3.78 -7.10
N GLY A 79 -7.23 -4.91 -6.55
CA GLY A 79 -8.44 -5.59 -7.00
C GLY A 79 -9.72 -4.99 -6.42
N ILE A 80 -9.90 -5.09 -5.10
CA ILE A 80 -11.19 -4.82 -4.46
C ILE A 80 -11.56 -3.33 -4.48
N PHE A 81 -10.57 -2.45 -4.41
CA PHE A 81 -10.75 -0.99 -4.50
C PHE A 81 -10.46 -0.42 -5.89
N LYS A 82 -10.33 -1.29 -6.90
CA LYS A 82 -10.29 -0.93 -8.34
C LYS A 82 -9.09 -0.10 -8.76
N TYR A 83 -7.97 -0.14 -8.04
CA TYR A 83 -6.73 0.50 -8.49
C TYR A 83 -6.10 -0.27 -9.66
N SER A 84 -6.65 -0.11 -10.87
CA SER A 84 -6.25 -0.86 -12.07
C SER A 84 -5.19 -0.15 -12.95
N LEU A 85 -4.88 1.11 -12.67
CA LEU A 85 -3.95 1.92 -13.47
C LEU A 85 -2.49 1.52 -13.25
N LYS A 86 -2.09 1.27 -11.99
CA LYS A 86 -0.75 0.90 -11.57
C LYS A 86 -0.81 -0.04 -10.36
N SER A 87 0.22 -0.86 -10.20
CA SER A 87 0.45 -1.76 -9.07
C SER A 87 1.82 -1.50 -8.44
N ILE A 88 2.02 -1.83 -7.17
CA ILE A 88 3.32 -1.71 -6.51
C ILE A 88 4.36 -2.60 -7.20
N GLU A 89 3.98 -3.83 -7.55
CA GLU A 89 4.87 -4.81 -8.17
C GLU A 89 5.42 -4.34 -9.53
N LYS A 90 4.60 -3.72 -10.38
CA LYS A 90 4.97 -3.41 -11.76
C LYS A 90 5.45 -1.99 -11.98
N ASP A 91 4.92 -1.02 -11.22
CA ASP A 91 5.03 0.39 -11.55
C ASP A 91 5.86 1.19 -10.53
N TYR A 92 6.16 0.60 -9.37
CA TYR A 92 6.82 1.27 -8.25
C TYR A 92 8.03 0.49 -7.71
N PRO A 93 9.12 0.36 -8.50
CA PRO A 93 10.29 -0.44 -8.12
C PRO A 93 10.98 0.05 -6.84
N HIS A 94 11.00 1.35 -6.55
CA HIS A 94 11.63 1.88 -5.33
C HIS A 94 10.77 1.63 -4.10
N ILE A 95 9.45 1.82 -4.19
CA ILE A 95 8.51 1.38 -3.14
C ILE A 95 8.62 -0.12 -2.91
N LEU A 96 8.68 -0.94 -3.96
CA LEU A 96 8.81 -2.38 -3.80
C LEU A 96 10.11 -2.78 -3.09
N LYS A 97 11.24 -2.17 -3.46
CA LYS A 97 12.54 -2.36 -2.79
C LYS A 97 12.46 -1.96 -1.31
N TRP A 98 11.88 -0.79 -1.02
CA TRP A 98 11.68 -0.30 0.35
C TRP A 98 10.74 -1.22 1.16
N ALA A 99 9.66 -1.71 0.57
CA ALA A 99 8.72 -2.60 1.23
C ALA A 99 9.38 -3.94 1.61
N ARG A 100 10.23 -4.49 0.72
CA ARG A 100 11.09 -5.65 1.00
C ARG A 100 12.07 -5.38 2.13
N ARG A 101 12.73 -4.21 2.13
CA ARG A 101 13.68 -3.81 3.19
C ARG A 101 13.02 -3.88 4.57
N ILE A 102 11.82 -3.31 4.72
CA ILE A 102 11.08 -3.34 5.99
C ILE A 102 10.57 -4.75 6.32
N TYR A 103 10.03 -5.48 5.35
CA TYR A 103 9.55 -6.86 5.54
C TYR A 103 10.65 -7.80 6.06
N GLN A 104 11.89 -7.59 5.63
CA GLN A 104 13.04 -8.41 5.96
C GLN A 104 13.73 -8.02 7.29
N ILE A 105 13.26 -6.97 7.98
CA ILE A 105 13.69 -6.69 9.36
C ILE A 105 13.31 -7.90 10.24
N PRO A 106 14.21 -8.40 11.11
CA PRO A 106 13.91 -9.54 11.98
C PRO A 106 12.58 -9.37 12.73
N GLY A 107 11.69 -10.35 12.60
CA GLY A 107 10.34 -10.35 13.19
C GLY A 107 9.28 -9.53 12.44
N ALA A 108 9.63 -8.64 11.50
CA ALA A 108 8.64 -7.82 10.80
C ALA A 108 7.76 -8.63 9.86
N GLY A 109 8.36 -9.46 8.99
CA GLY A 109 7.61 -10.32 8.05
C GLY A 109 6.69 -11.32 8.75
N GLU A 110 7.01 -11.76 9.97
CA GLU A 110 6.19 -12.67 10.78
C GLU A 110 4.86 -12.03 11.20
N THR A 111 4.76 -10.70 11.19
CA THR A 111 3.51 -9.97 11.48
C THR A 111 2.53 -9.95 10.29
N VAL A 112 2.96 -10.39 9.10
CA VAL A 112 2.16 -10.35 7.88
C VAL A 112 1.53 -11.70 7.60
N ASN A 113 0.25 -11.85 7.95
CA ASN A 113 -0.55 -13.00 7.57
C ASN A 113 -1.46 -12.65 6.37
N MET A 114 -1.10 -13.12 5.18
CA MET A 114 -1.83 -12.81 3.95
C MET A 114 -3.20 -13.48 3.88
N GLU A 115 -3.37 -14.64 4.51
CA GLU A 115 -4.68 -15.31 4.64
C GLU A 115 -5.64 -14.44 5.44
N HIS A 116 -5.20 -13.91 6.60
CA HIS A 116 -6.00 -13.02 7.43
C HIS A 116 -6.31 -11.69 6.72
N ILE A 117 -5.30 -11.10 6.06
CA ILE A 117 -5.48 -9.86 5.30
C ILE A 117 -6.53 -10.06 4.22
N LYS A 118 -6.36 -11.04 3.34
CA LYS A 118 -7.28 -11.26 2.22
C LYS A 118 -8.65 -11.73 2.71
N GLY A 119 -8.70 -12.60 3.71
CA GLY A 119 -9.94 -13.05 4.32
C GLY A 119 -10.79 -11.89 4.85
N LEU A 120 -10.17 -10.92 5.53
CA LEU A 120 -10.88 -9.74 6.01
C LEU A 120 -11.50 -8.95 4.85
N TYR A 121 -10.71 -8.55 3.86
CA TYR A 121 -11.21 -7.65 2.81
C TYR A 121 -12.17 -8.32 1.83
N TRP A 122 -11.80 -9.50 1.33
CA TRP A 122 -12.55 -10.16 0.27
C TRP A 122 -13.82 -10.84 0.78
N HIS A 123 -13.89 -11.28 2.05
CA HIS A 123 -15.13 -11.79 2.62
C HIS A 123 -16.00 -10.71 3.29
N ALA A 124 -15.41 -9.77 4.05
CA ALA A 124 -16.22 -8.87 4.88
C ALA A 124 -16.88 -7.73 4.08
N LEU A 125 -16.32 -7.36 2.92
CA LEU A 125 -16.86 -6.28 2.09
C LEU A 125 -17.91 -6.81 1.10
N VAL A 126 -18.98 -7.42 1.62
CA VAL A 126 -20.07 -8.04 0.85
C VAL A 126 -20.75 -7.09 -0.13
N GLN A 127 -20.77 -5.79 0.17
CA GLN A 127 -21.30 -4.75 -0.69
C GLN A 127 -20.46 -4.53 -1.96
N ILE A 128 -19.18 -4.90 -1.93
CA ILE A 128 -18.24 -4.80 -3.06
C ILE A 128 -18.02 -6.19 -3.70
N ASN A 129 -17.93 -7.24 -2.89
CA ASN A 129 -17.72 -8.62 -3.32
C ASN A 129 -18.79 -9.57 -2.72
N PRO A 130 -20.02 -9.59 -3.25
CA PRO A 130 -21.14 -10.35 -2.65
C PRO A 130 -20.91 -11.86 -2.54
N LYS A 131 -20.07 -12.43 -3.42
CA LYS A 131 -19.78 -13.86 -3.43
C LYS A 131 -18.64 -14.26 -2.49
N GLY A 132 -17.94 -13.29 -1.88
CA GLY A 132 -16.82 -13.56 -0.99
C GLY A 132 -15.62 -14.25 -1.64
N ILE A 133 -15.54 -14.29 -2.98
CA ILE A 133 -14.47 -14.99 -3.68
C ILE A 133 -13.15 -14.25 -3.47
N ILE A 134 -12.12 -14.98 -3.04
CA ILE A 134 -10.77 -14.45 -2.85
C ILE A 134 -9.93 -14.75 -4.11
N PRO A 135 -9.33 -13.73 -4.76
CA PRO A 135 -8.39 -13.95 -5.86
C PRO A 135 -7.17 -14.77 -5.42
N ILE A 136 -6.56 -15.53 -6.32
CA ILE A 136 -5.42 -16.41 -5.98
C ILE A 136 -4.10 -15.67 -5.72
N GLY A 137 -3.91 -14.47 -6.27
CA GLY A 137 -2.64 -13.71 -6.18
C GLY A 137 -2.40 -13.11 -4.80
N ASN A 138 -1.16 -13.17 -4.30
CA ASN A 138 -0.77 -12.65 -2.98
C ASN A 138 0.10 -11.38 -3.05
N GLY A 139 0.14 -10.73 -4.23
CA GLY A 139 1.05 -9.61 -4.48
C GLY A 139 2.51 -10.07 -4.66
N PRO A 140 3.45 -9.11 -4.68
CA PRO A 140 4.85 -9.41 -4.88
C PRO A 140 5.44 -10.20 -3.70
N ASN A 141 6.40 -11.07 -3.99
CA ASN A 141 7.18 -11.69 -2.92
C ASN A 141 8.04 -10.62 -2.23
N LEU A 142 7.75 -10.35 -0.94
CA LEU A 142 8.49 -9.38 -0.13
C LEU A 142 9.71 -9.99 0.59
N ALA A 143 9.78 -11.33 0.67
CA ALA A 143 10.92 -12.03 1.27
C ALA A 143 12.12 -12.12 0.33
N GLU A 144 11.92 -11.86 -0.97
CA GLU A 144 12.94 -11.97 -2.02
C GLU A 144 12.86 -10.83 -3.05
N PRO A 145 13.98 -10.39 -3.65
CA PRO A 145 15.34 -10.77 -3.27
C PRO A 145 15.72 -10.18 -1.90
N LYS A 146 16.78 -10.72 -1.29
CA LYS A 146 17.36 -10.11 -0.08
C LYS A 146 17.83 -8.70 -0.37
N ILE A 147 17.39 -7.75 0.46
CA ILE A 147 17.86 -6.38 0.43
C ILE A 147 19.08 -6.29 1.33
N VAL A 148 20.23 -5.97 0.71
CA VAL A 148 21.52 -5.76 1.39
C VAL A 148 21.66 -4.29 1.76
#